data_AF-A0A399IW61-F1
#
_entry.id   AF-A0A399IW61-F1
#
_cell.length_a   1.000
_cell.length_b   1.000
_cell.length_c   1.000
_cell.angle_alpha   90.00
_cell.angle_beta   90.00
_cell.angle_gamma   90.00
#
_symmetry.space_group_name_H-M   'P 1'
#
loop_
_entity.id
_entity.type
_entity.pdbx_description
1 polymer ?
#
loop_
_entity_poly.entity_id
_entity_poly.type
_entity_poly.pdbx_seq_one_letter_code
_entity_poly.pdbx_strand_id
1 'polypeptide(L)'
;MGITSAIVLYAVIWWMTLLCVVPVRLRTQQDMGKVTPGTQSGAPEVHHLKGKVIITTGIATVLFAIAAGIILSGWISIADLDWFGRMDTPYPT
;
A
#
# COMPACT_ATOMS: atom_id res chain seq x y z
N MET A 1 13.25 -13.37 7.42
CA MET A 1 13.39 -11.89 7.26
C MET A 1 13.71 -11.25 8.61
N GLY A 2 14.47 -10.15 8.64
CA GLY A 2 14.75 -9.41 9.88
C GLY A 2 13.58 -8.52 10.31
N ILE A 3 13.50 -8.18 11.61
CA ILE A 3 12.43 -7.34 12.18
C ILE A 3 12.38 -5.97 11.50
N THR A 4 13.54 -5.34 11.30
CA THR A 4 13.65 -4.06 10.59
C THR A 4 13.09 -4.15 9.17
N SER A 5 13.45 -5.19 8.42
CA SER A 5 12.97 -5.41 7.05
C SER A 5 11.45 -5.61 7.01
N ALA A 6 10.89 -6.33 7.99
CA ALA A 6 9.45 -6.56 8.09
C ALA A 6 8.67 -5.25 8.33
N ILE A 7 9.16 -4.39 9.25
CA ILE A 7 8.56 -3.09 9.53
C ILE A 7 8.60 -2.18 8.30
N VAL A 8 9.75 -2.12 7.62
CA VAL A 8 9.92 -1.31 6.41
C VAL A 8 8.99 -1.79 5.30
N LEU A 9 8.92 -3.10 5.06
CA LEU A 9 8.02 -3.70 4.07
C LEU A 9 6.55 -3.35 4.37
N TYR A 10 6.14 -3.50 5.63
CA TYR A 10 4.78 -3.14 6.05
C TYR A 10 4.50 -1.65 5.83
N ALA A 11 5.43 -0.76 6.21
CA ALA A 11 5.26 0.68 6.04
C ALA A 11 5.12 1.08 4.57
N VAL A 12 5.91 0.49 3.67
CA VAL A 12 5.83 0.76 2.22
C VAL A 12 4.49 0.28 1.66
N ILE A 13 4.07 -0.96 1.96
CA ILE A 13 2.78 -1.50 1.52
C ILE A 13 1.63 -0.63 2.05
N TRP A 14 1.69 -0.24 3.32
CA TRP A 14 0.67 0.58 3.96
C TRP A 14 0.57 1.97 3.33
N TRP A 15 1.69 2.65 3.08
CA TRP A 15 1.70 3.96 2.42
C TRP A 15 1.20 3.89 0.97
N MET A 16 1.63 2.90 0.19
CA MET A 16 1.13 2.68 -1.17
C MET A 16 -0.38 2.47 -1.18
N THR A 17 -0.88 1.66 -0.26
CA THR A 17 -2.32 1.39 -0.11
C THR A 17 -3.07 2.67 0.28
N LEU A 18 -2.53 3.46 1.22
CA LEU A 18 -3.13 4.72 1.66
C LEU A 18 -3.30 5.67 0.48
N LEU A 19 -2.23 5.87 -0.30
CA LEU A 19 -2.24 6.76 -1.46
C LEU A 19 -3.25 6.30 -2.52
N CYS A 20 -3.41 4.99 -2.73
CA CYS A 20 -4.43 4.44 -3.62
C CYS A 20 -5.86 4.64 -3.09
N VAL A 21 -6.08 4.57 -1.77
CA VAL A 21 -7.41 4.70 -1.13
C VAL A 21 -7.84 6.16 -0.95
N VAL A 22 -6.90 7.09 -0.80
CA VAL A 22 -7.18 8.53 -0.64
C VAL A 22 -8.11 9.11 -1.74
N PRO A 23 -7.89 8.90 -3.05
CA PRO A 23 -8.76 9.43 -4.09
C PRO A 23 -10.11 8.72 -4.19
N VAL A 24 -10.27 7.55 -3.56
CA VAL A 24 -11.51 6.79 -3.60
C VAL A 24 -12.61 7.53 -2.81
N ARG A 25 -13.75 7.76 -3.46
CA ARG A 25 -14.93 8.43 -2.90
C ARG A 25 -14.67 9.86 -2.38
N LEU A 26 -13.88 10.65 -3.11
CA LEU A 26 -13.91 12.10 -2.89
C LEU A 26 -15.26 12.63 -3.42
N ARG A 27 -16.14 13.10 -2.54
CA ARG A 27 -17.36 13.82 -2.92
C ARG A 27 -17.11 15.31 -2.73
N THR A 28 -17.31 16.09 -3.78
CA THR A 28 -17.09 17.54 -3.76
C THR A 28 -18.41 18.25 -3.45
N GLN A 29 -18.35 19.50 -2.96
CA GLN A 29 -19.56 20.31 -2.73
C GLN A 29 -20.36 20.56 -4.01
N GLN A 30 -19.71 20.45 -5.18
CA GLN A 30 -20.35 20.53 -6.49
C GLN A 30 -21.24 19.33 -6.80
N ASP A 31 -20.92 18.13 -6.29
CA ASP A 31 -21.70 16.89 -6.54
C ASP A 31 -23.03 16.86 -5.76
N MET A 32 -23.18 17.68 -4.72
CA MET A 32 -24.33 17.67 -3.80
C MET A 32 -25.28 18.87 -3.95
N GLY A 33 -25.05 19.75 -4.94
CA GLY A 33 -26.00 20.79 -5.36
C GLY A 33 -26.23 21.96 -4.37
N LYS A 34 -25.47 22.05 -3.27
CA LYS A 34 -25.53 23.16 -2.30
C LYS A 34 -24.19 23.89 -2.24
N VAL A 35 -23.97 24.78 -3.20
CA VAL A 35 -22.83 25.69 -3.19
C VAL A 35 -23.22 26.93 -2.38
N THR A 36 -22.65 27.10 -1.18
CA THR A 36 -22.79 28.34 -0.41
C THR A 36 -21.92 29.44 -1.03
N PRO A 37 -22.45 30.67 -1.26
CA PRO A 37 -21.67 31.75 -1.86
C PRO A 37 -20.48 32.12 -0.97
N GLY A 38 -19.25 32.03 -1.49
CA GLY A 38 -18.01 32.44 -0.80
C GLY A 38 -17.08 31.32 -0.30
N THR A 39 -17.45 30.05 -0.43
CA THR A 39 -16.58 28.91 -0.10
C THR A 39 -15.94 28.34 -1.38
N GLN A 40 -14.66 27.97 -1.36
CA GLN A 40 -14.03 27.27 -2.49
C GLN A 40 -14.82 25.99 -2.81
N SER A 41 -15.29 25.87 -4.05
CA SER A 41 -16.17 24.80 -4.58
C SER A 41 -15.67 23.36 -4.34
N GLY A 42 -14.38 23.19 -4.02
CA GLY A 42 -13.74 21.90 -3.75
C GLY A 42 -13.56 21.54 -2.27
N ALA A 43 -14.00 22.39 -1.32
CA ALA A 43 -13.81 22.15 0.10
C ALA A 43 -14.67 20.96 0.59
N PRO A 44 -14.09 19.83 1.05
CA PRO A 44 -14.86 18.64 1.40
C PRO A 44 -15.64 18.87 2.71
N GLU A 45 -16.97 18.72 2.70
CA GLU A 45 -17.79 18.89 3.93
C GLU A 45 -17.66 17.71 4.91
N VAL A 46 -17.33 16.51 4.40
CA VAL A 46 -17.30 15.29 5.21
C VAL A 46 -16.01 14.50 4.97
N HIS A 47 -14.95 14.87 5.68
CA HIS A 47 -13.68 14.17 5.60
C HIS A 47 -13.68 12.93 6.51
N HIS A 48 -14.19 11.80 6.00
CA HIS A 48 -14.12 10.49 6.71
C HIS A 48 -12.70 9.89 6.70
N LEU A 49 -11.69 10.66 7.13
CA LEU A 49 -10.29 10.24 7.17
C LEU A 49 -10.09 8.98 8.02
N LYS A 50 -10.79 8.87 9.15
CA LYS A 50 -10.72 7.71 10.05
C LYS A 50 -11.16 6.41 9.36
N GLY A 51 -12.22 6.47 8.55
CA GLY A 51 -12.70 5.31 7.78
C GLY A 51 -11.71 4.87 6.72
N LYS A 52 -11.08 5.82 6.02
CA LYS A 52 -10.06 5.53 5.01
C LYS A 52 -8.82 4.88 5.61
N VAL A 53 -8.40 5.31 6.80
CA VAL A 53 -7.26 4.73 7.52
C VAL A 53 -7.54 3.28 7.94
N ILE A 54 -8.74 2.97 8.45
CA ILE A 54 -9.09 1.59 8.83
C ILE A 54 -9.11 0.65 7.62
N ILE A 55 -9.71 1.08 6.51
CA ILE A 55 -9.74 0.31 5.25
C ILE A 55 -8.32 0.07 4.74
N THR A 56 -7.49 1.13 4.74
CA THR A 56 -6.09 1.07 4.32
C THR A 56 -5.32 0.05 5.15
N THR A 57 -5.45 0.11 6.48
CA THR A 57 -4.77 -0.82 7.38
C THR A 57 -5.22 -2.26 7.12
N GLY A 58 -6.52 -2.52 6.96
CA GLY A 58 -7.02 -3.85 6.65
C GLY A 58 -6.44 -4.42 5.35
N ILE A 59 -6.45 -3.63 4.27
CA ILE A 59 -5.89 -4.05 2.97
C ILE A 59 -4.37 -4.25 3.07
N ALA A 60 -3.66 -3.32 3.72
CA ALA A 60 -2.22 -3.39 3.88
C ALA A 60 -1.78 -4.60 4.72
N THR A 61 -2.51 -4.95 5.78
CA THR A 61 -2.24 -6.14 6.59
C THR A 61 -2.41 -7.43 5.78
N VAL A 62 -3.44 -7.53 4.94
CA VAL A 62 -3.64 -8.69 4.07
C VAL A 62 -2.51 -8.82 3.05
N LEU A 63 -2.16 -7.74 2.36
CA LEU A 63 -1.07 -7.72 1.39
C LEU A 63 0.28 -8.07 2.04
N PHE A 64 0.55 -7.51 3.22
CA PHE A 64 1.74 -7.82 3.99
C PHE A 64 1.77 -9.29 4.42
N ALA A 65 0.67 -9.85 4.91
CA ALA A 65 0.62 -11.26 5.32
C ALA A 65 0.93 -12.20 4.14
N ILE A 66 0.41 -11.90 2.95
CA ILE A 66 0.70 -12.66 1.72
C ILE A 66 2.18 -12.53 1.35
N ALA A 67 2.71 -11.31 1.26
CA ALA A 67 4.11 -11.07 0.90
C ALA A 67 5.06 -11.70 1.93
N ALA A 68 4.77 -11.55 3.22
CA ALA A 68 5.54 -12.12 4.31
C ALA A 68 5.51 -13.65 4.27
N GLY A 69 4.34 -14.25 4.01
CA GLY A 69 4.19 -15.69 3.85
C GLY A 69 5.04 -16.23 2.70
N ILE A 70 5.03 -15.58 1.54
CA ILE A 70 5.86 -15.95 0.39
C ILE A 70 7.35 -15.87 0.75
N ILE A 71 7.79 -14.77 1.35
CA ILE A 71 9.21 -14.56 1.72
C ILE A 71 9.68 -15.60 2.75
N LEU A 72 8.84 -15.95 3.74
CA LEU A 72 9.20 -16.95 4.75
C LEU A 72 9.14 -18.38 4.22
N SER A 73 8.23 -18.66 3.29
CA SER A 73 8.09 -20.00 2.71
C SER A 73 9.31 -20.42 1.89
N GLY A 74 10.08 -19.45 1.37
CA GLY A 74 11.20 -19.72 0.47
C GLY A 74 10.80 -20.32 -0.88
N TRP A 75 9.50 -20.32 -1.22
CA TRP A 75 9.00 -20.86 -2.49
C TRP A 75 9.47 -20.07 -3.71
N ILE A 76 9.71 -18.77 -3.53
CA ILE A 76 10.38 -17.91 -4.51
C ILE A 76 11.70 -17.47 -3.89
N SER A 77 12.78 -17.94 -4.48
CA SER A 77 14.14 -17.51 -4.15
C SER A 77 14.55 -16.34 -5.04
N ILE A 78 15.55 -15.60 -4.57
CA ILE A 78 16.20 -14.54 -5.34
C ILE A 78 16.88 -15.14 -6.58
N ALA A 79 17.30 -16.40 -6.50
CA ALA A 79 17.85 -17.17 -7.62
C ALA A 79 16.83 -17.40 -8.75
N ASP A 80 15.54 -17.56 -8.43
CA ASP A 80 14.48 -17.77 -9.45
C ASP A 80 14.22 -16.50 -10.28
N LEU A 81 14.64 -15.36 -9.76
CA LEU A 81 14.51 -14.04 -10.39
C LEU A 81 15.80 -13.62 -11.13
N ASP A 82 16.84 -14.47 -11.17
CA ASP A 82 18.11 -14.16 -11.84
C ASP A 82 18.06 -14.37 -13.37
N TRP A 83 17.16 -13.64 -14.02
CA TRP A 83 17.01 -13.67 -15.48
C TRP A 83 18.27 -13.18 -16.22
N PHE A 84 19.12 -12.41 -15.54
CA PHE A 84 20.31 -11.78 -16.10
C PHE A 84 21.61 -12.52 -15.78
N GLY A 85 21.54 -13.68 -15.11
CA GLY A 85 22.70 -14.50 -14.76
C GLY A 85 23.77 -13.73 -13.98
N ARG A 86 23.35 -12.79 -13.11
CA ARG A 86 24.25 -11.90 -12.38
C ARG A 86 24.70 -12.48 -11.05
N MET A 87 24.06 -13.54 -10.57
CA MET A 87 24.47 -14.24 -9.36
C MET A 87 25.36 -15.42 -9.76
N ASP A 88 26.65 -15.15 -9.94
CA ASP A 88 27.68 -16.19 -9.97
C ASP A 88 27.55 -17.02 -8.69
N THR A 89 27.28 -18.32 -8.81
CA THR A 89 27.34 -19.23 -7.66
C THR A 89 28.81 -19.59 -7.40
N PRO A 90 29.43 -19.21 -6.27
CA PRO A 90 30.71 -19.78 -5.88
C PRO A 90 30.44 -21.11 -5.18
N TYR A 91 30.01 -22.12 -5.93
CA TYR A 91 30.12 -23.51 -5.51
C TYR A 91 30.61 -24.35 -6.71
N PRO A 92 31.88 -24.77 -6.71
CA PRO A 92 32.28 -25.88 -7.56
C PRO A 92 31.62 -27.15 -7.03
N THR A 93 31.10 -27.96 -7.95
CA THR A 93 30.61 -29.34 -7.75
C THR A 93 31.62 -30.20 -7.01
#